data_AF-S9VN60-F1
#
_entry.id   AF-S9VN60-F1
#
_cell.length_a   1.000
_cell.length_b   1.000
_cell.length_c   1.000
_cell.angle_alpha   90.00
_cell.angle_beta   90.00
_cell.angle_gamma   90.00
#
_symmetry.space_group_name_H-M   'P 1'
#
loop_
_entity.id
_entity.type
_entity.pdbx_description
1 polymer ?
#
loop_
_entity_poly.entity_id
_entity_poly.type
_entity_poly.pdbx_seq_one_letter_code
_entity_poly.pdbx_strand_id
1 'polypeptide(L)'
;MKRKQEVQEGFTFVRKGKETTSVKHGKSDTSQNEESPKSEKMIALPVSDTPIIKKNQKLRKSKGRRSSLDQRGKRASSIGTGFEALPHADVPTDEYYRHISKDLSEPLRMKQLLLWASYKRLDEQREKYKETKESSEAAIARSIIQEVLNELLSNQFSISWYQRSPNEIIPNKPHPQNLKNIQLLDELTAKLAQLQDEEAAWRAVAAGSVENEKTLHACRDLSNRLSSSTDSTSNDQETSKEMNNYNQSYVKDLKMSLNPLLDSLSQHIHALHSLTRISPSVRSAFGERAAHNYLLHKQKFSKTANHSDTMNLLRILSKSVYQSQRNNEP
;
A
#
# COMPACT_ATOMS: atom_id res chain seq x y z
N MET A 1 19.76 -29.55 1.85
CA MET A 1 20.53 -28.82 0.81
C MET A 1 20.74 -27.38 1.26
N LYS A 2 21.98 -27.00 1.58
CA LYS A 2 22.34 -25.67 2.07
C LYS A 2 22.32 -24.67 0.90
N ARG A 3 21.43 -23.66 0.91
CA ARG A 3 21.43 -22.59 -0.09
C ARG A 3 22.60 -21.64 0.18
N LYS A 4 23.46 -21.49 -0.82
CA LYS A 4 24.53 -20.49 -0.86
C LYS A 4 23.89 -19.09 -0.85
N GLN A 5 24.42 -18.19 -0.03
CA GLN A 5 24.11 -16.77 -0.11
C GLN A 5 24.79 -16.21 -1.36
N GLU A 6 23.97 -15.75 -2.30
CA GLU A 6 24.41 -15.06 -3.51
C GLU A 6 24.69 -13.61 -3.13
N VAL A 7 25.97 -13.24 -3.17
CA VAL A 7 26.45 -11.88 -2.94
C VAL A 7 26.03 -11.04 -4.14
N GLN A 8 25.03 -10.18 -3.98
CA GLN A 8 24.70 -9.18 -4.98
C GLN A 8 25.75 -8.07 -4.91
N GLU A 9 26.61 -8.05 -5.92
CA GLU A 9 27.64 -7.03 -6.13
C GLU A 9 27.02 -5.64 -6.26
N GLY A 10 27.55 -4.70 -5.47
CA GLY A 10 27.03 -3.35 -5.35
C GLY A 10 27.19 -2.53 -6.63
N PHE A 11 26.09 -1.90 -7.05
CA PHE A 11 26.09 -0.82 -8.03
C PHE A 11 26.90 0.38 -7.50
N THR A 12 27.97 0.76 -8.17
CA THR A 12 28.77 1.95 -7.83
C THR A 12 28.27 3.18 -8.60
N PHE A 13 27.88 4.23 -7.88
CA PHE A 13 27.49 5.51 -8.47
C PHE A 13 28.72 6.40 -8.68
N VAL A 14 29.10 6.62 -9.94
CA VAL A 14 30.15 7.57 -10.33
C VAL A 14 29.57 8.99 -10.32
N ARG A 15 29.97 9.83 -9.37
CA ARG A 15 29.66 11.27 -9.37
C ARG A 15 30.64 12.00 -10.29
N LYS A 16 30.16 12.53 -11.43
CA LYS A 16 30.89 13.54 -12.21
C LYS A 16 30.93 14.86 -11.43
N GLY A 17 32.13 15.34 -11.13
CA GLY A 17 32.39 16.62 -10.47
C GLY A 17 31.93 17.79 -11.34
N LYS A 18 31.41 18.83 -10.68
CA LYS A 18 31.04 20.11 -11.30
C LYS A 18 32.09 21.14 -10.87
N GLU A 19 32.84 21.63 -11.84
CA GLU A 19 33.93 22.58 -11.69
C GLU A 19 33.41 23.95 -11.23
N THR A 20 34.12 24.56 -10.27
CA THR A 20 33.86 25.90 -9.74
C THR A 20 34.77 26.91 -10.44
N THR A 21 34.19 27.74 -11.32
CA THR A 21 34.92 28.85 -11.96
C THR A 21 34.99 30.04 -11.00
N SER A 22 36.22 30.35 -10.55
CA SER A 22 36.54 31.54 -9.77
C SER A 22 37.05 32.63 -10.72
N VAL A 23 36.32 33.76 -10.81
CA VAL A 23 36.71 34.90 -11.63
C VAL A 23 37.57 35.85 -10.79
N LYS A 24 38.87 35.90 -11.11
CA LYS A 24 39.83 36.91 -10.65
C LYS A 24 39.84 38.06 -11.67
N HIS A 25 39.56 39.30 -11.23
CA HIS A 25 39.77 40.50 -12.04
C HIS A 25 41.25 40.92 -12.00
N GLY A 26 41.93 40.74 -13.13
CA GLY A 26 43.26 41.29 -13.40
C GLY A 26 43.15 42.68 -14.03
N LYS A 27 43.98 43.60 -13.53
CA LYS A 27 44.24 44.94 -14.07
C LYS A 27 45.05 44.85 -15.36
N SER A 28 44.78 45.76 -16.31
CA SER A 28 45.79 46.27 -17.23
C SER A 28 45.34 47.58 -17.87
N ASP A 29 46.35 48.37 -18.19
CA ASP A 29 46.38 49.78 -18.54
C ASP A 29 45.74 50.15 -19.88
N THR A 30 45.35 51.42 -20.03
CA THR A 30 45.44 52.17 -21.29
C THR A 30 45.56 53.65 -20.97
N SER A 31 46.62 54.27 -21.49
CA SER A 31 46.93 55.68 -21.38
C SER A 31 46.48 56.46 -22.61
N GLN A 32 46.30 57.77 -22.38
CA GLN A 32 46.36 58.91 -23.31
C GLN A 32 45.16 59.18 -24.22
N ASN A 33 44.44 60.25 -23.87
CA ASN A 33 44.19 61.34 -24.82
C ASN A 33 43.98 62.65 -24.04
N GLU A 34 44.74 63.67 -24.43
CA GLU A 34 44.60 65.05 -23.95
C GLU A 34 43.45 65.76 -24.67
N GLU A 35 42.70 66.60 -23.95
CA GLU A 35 42.18 67.87 -24.49
C GLU A 35 41.64 68.79 -23.37
N SER A 36 42.36 69.90 -23.16
CA SER A 36 42.05 71.26 -22.69
C SER A 36 40.95 71.61 -21.63
N PRO A 37 41.15 72.67 -20.82
CA PRO A 37 40.45 72.89 -19.55
C PRO A 37 39.23 73.81 -19.68
N LYS A 38 38.08 73.41 -19.13
CA LYS A 38 36.98 74.32 -18.79
C LYS A 38 36.94 74.53 -17.29
N SER A 39 37.17 75.78 -16.90
CA SER A 39 37.18 76.28 -15.54
C SER A 39 35.80 76.16 -14.87
N GLU A 40 35.57 75.06 -14.15
CA GLU A 40 34.49 74.97 -13.16
C GLU A 40 34.97 75.56 -11.84
N LYS A 41 34.43 76.71 -11.45
CA LYS A 41 34.64 77.28 -10.12
C LYS A 41 33.92 76.39 -9.10
N MET A 42 34.65 75.55 -8.37
CA MET A 42 34.10 74.86 -7.20
C MET A 42 33.72 75.89 -6.13
N ILE A 43 32.42 76.10 -5.95
CA ILE A 43 31.88 76.84 -4.80
C ILE A 43 31.69 75.81 -3.68
N ALA A 44 32.52 75.90 -2.63
CA ALA A 44 32.37 75.05 -1.45
C ALA A 44 31.09 75.44 -0.71
N LEU A 45 30.11 74.53 -0.66
CA LEU A 45 28.93 74.70 0.17
C LEU A 45 29.32 74.60 1.66
N PRO A 46 28.80 75.48 2.52
CA PRO A 46 29.03 75.40 3.96
C PRO A 46 28.46 74.10 4.51
N VAL A 47 29.31 73.33 5.20
CA VAL A 47 28.88 72.13 5.92
C VAL A 47 28.13 72.61 7.17
N SER A 48 26.80 72.65 7.06
CA SER A 48 25.76 72.87 8.09
C SER A 48 25.46 74.31 8.53
N ASP A 49 24.24 74.76 8.19
CA ASP A 49 23.59 76.03 8.55
C ASP A 49 23.08 76.12 10.01
N THR A 50 23.50 75.20 10.90
CA THR A 50 23.14 75.27 12.33
C THR A 50 24.36 75.08 13.21
N PRO A 51 24.56 75.93 14.23
CA PRO A 51 25.73 75.84 15.10
C PRO A 51 25.76 74.50 15.83
N ILE A 52 26.86 73.76 15.65
CA ILE A 52 27.09 72.46 16.28
C ILE A 52 27.26 72.67 17.80
N ILE A 53 26.22 72.39 18.58
CA ILE A 53 26.25 72.47 20.05
C ILE A 53 27.17 71.37 20.60
N LYS A 54 28.40 71.74 20.98
CA LYS A 54 29.44 70.83 21.52
C LYS A 54 29.17 70.33 22.95
N LYS A 55 28.18 70.92 23.65
CA LYS A 55 27.90 70.67 25.08
C LYS A 55 27.45 69.22 25.39
N ASN A 56 26.86 68.52 24.42
CA ASN A 56 26.39 67.12 24.57
C ASN A 56 27.25 66.10 23.81
N GLN A 57 28.46 66.47 23.39
CA GLN A 57 29.34 65.59 22.61
C GLN A 57 29.73 64.31 23.37
N LYS A 58 29.87 64.38 24.69
CA LYS A 58 30.15 63.21 25.54
C LYS A 58 28.96 62.24 25.63
N LEU A 59 27.72 62.74 25.68
CA LEU A 59 26.49 61.90 25.61
C LEU A 59 26.33 61.22 24.25
N ARG A 60 26.77 61.87 23.17
CA ARG A 60 26.80 61.30 21.83
C ARG A 60 27.89 60.24 21.64
N LYS A 61 29.00 60.34 22.37
CA LYS A 61 30.10 59.36 22.35
C LYS A 61 29.88 58.18 23.30
N SER A 62 29.27 58.40 24.47
CA SER A 62 29.01 57.35 25.47
C SER A 62 27.82 56.45 25.09
N LYS A 63 26.88 56.98 24.31
CA LYS A 63 25.82 56.21 23.66
C LYS A 63 26.19 56.06 22.18
N GLY A 64 27.27 55.32 21.92
CA GLY A 64 27.70 54.95 20.57
C GLY A 64 26.47 54.54 19.78
N ARG A 65 26.28 55.15 18.59
CA ARG A 65 25.14 55.01 17.67
C ARG A 65 24.38 53.71 17.95
N ARG A 66 23.40 53.78 18.86
CA ARG A 66 22.56 52.64 19.19
C ARG A 66 21.88 52.32 17.87
N SER A 67 22.18 51.17 17.28
CA SER A 67 21.60 50.71 16.03
C SER A 67 20.10 50.49 16.26
N SER A 68 19.34 51.58 16.31
CA SER A 68 17.89 51.54 16.33
C SER A 68 17.34 50.94 15.02
N LEU A 69 18.18 50.76 13.99
CA LEU A 69 17.86 49.98 12.81
C LEU A 69 17.87 48.46 13.07
N ASP A 70 18.72 47.97 13.99
CA ASP A 70 18.88 46.53 14.25
C ASP A 70 17.80 45.98 15.20
N GLN A 71 17.16 46.86 15.98
CA GLN A 71 15.99 46.53 16.81
C GLN A 71 14.66 46.98 16.19
N ARG A 72 14.67 47.70 15.06
CA ARG A 72 13.44 48.10 14.36
C ARG A 72 12.91 46.93 13.54
N GLY A 73 11.97 46.20 14.11
CA GLY A 73 11.35 45.02 13.49
C GLY A 73 11.26 43.83 14.43
N LYS A 74 12.09 43.81 15.49
CA LYS A 74 11.96 42.88 16.62
C LYS A 74 10.76 43.32 17.49
N ARG A 75 9.55 43.19 16.94
CA ARG A 75 8.32 43.26 17.74
C ARG A 75 8.35 42.06 18.69
N ALA A 76 7.85 42.26 19.90
CA ALA A 76 7.78 41.26 20.96
C ALA A 76 6.82 40.10 20.63
N SER A 77 7.07 39.37 19.54
CA SER A 77 6.43 38.09 19.23
C SER A 77 7.10 36.93 19.94
N SER A 78 8.04 37.18 20.87
CA SER A 78 8.48 36.16 21.81
C SER A 78 7.34 35.92 22.81
N ILE A 79 6.47 34.95 22.50
CA ILE A 79 5.72 34.26 23.56
C ILE A 79 6.78 33.88 24.61
N GLY A 80 6.53 34.20 25.89
CA GLY A 80 7.48 34.42 26.99
C GLY A 80 8.55 33.37 27.32
N THR A 81 8.82 32.41 26.43
CA THR A 81 9.85 31.37 26.46
C THR A 81 10.94 31.57 25.39
N GLY A 82 10.95 32.68 24.65
CA GLY A 82 11.99 32.98 23.65
C GLY A 82 11.72 32.44 22.24
N PHE A 83 10.48 32.02 21.96
CA PHE A 83 10.07 31.52 20.65
C PHE A 83 9.27 32.55 19.87
N GLU A 84 9.60 32.71 18.60
CA GLU A 84 8.96 33.63 17.67
C GLU A 84 7.63 33.06 17.15
N ALA A 85 6.62 33.94 17.06
CA ALA A 85 5.29 33.59 16.56
C ALA A 85 5.32 32.96 15.16
N LEU A 86 4.30 32.15 14.86
CA LEU A 86 4.15 31.47 13.59
C LEU A 86 4.12 32.49 12.42
N PRO A 87 4.86 32.26 11.32
CA PRO A 87 4.81 33.11 10.13
C PRO A 87 3.39 33.17 9.55
N HIS A 88 3.06 34.29 8.90
CA HIS A 88 1.78 34.43 8.20
C HIS A 88 1.61 33.35 7.11
N ALA A 89 0.36 32.98 6.80
CA ALA A 89 0.04 31.92 5.84
C ALA A 89 0.61 32.17 4.43
N ASP A 90 0.76 33.44 4.05
CA ASP A 90 1.28 33.86 2.73
C ASP A 90 2.80 33.69 2.58
N VAL A 91 3.52 33.46 3.69
CA VAL A 91 4.97 33.26 3.63
C VAL A 91 5.24 31.85 3.08
N PRO A 92 6.00 31.72 1.99
CA PRO A 92 6.36 30.42 1.45
C PRO A 92 7.28 29.68 2.44
N THR A 93 7.12 28.35 2.51
CA THR A 93 7.87 27.51 3.45
C THR A 93 9.37 27.58 3.22
N ASP A 94 9.79 27.86 1.98
CA ASP A 94 11.19 28.01 1.59
C ASP A 94 11.86 29.23 2.23
N GLU A 95 11.11 30.24 2.67
CA GLU A 95 11.64 31.50 3.21
C GLU A 95 11.62 31.58 4.74
N TYR A 96 11.09 30.57 5.41
CA TYR A 96 10.97 30.54 6.87
C TYR A 96 12.29 30.81 7.59
N TYR A 97 13.41 30.34 7.06
CA TYR A 97 14.72 30.54 7.65
C TYR A 97 15.17 32.01 7.72
N ARG A 98 14.63 32.89 6.87
CA ARG A 98 14.96 34.33 6.86
C ARG A 98 14.32 35.06 8.03
N HIS A 99 13.19 34.55 8.51
CA HIS A 99 12.39 35.15 9.57
C HIS A 99 12.84 34.72 10.98
N ILE A 100 13.81 33.82 11.08
CA ILE A 100 14.33 33.35 12.37
C ILE A 100 15.53 34.21 12.77
N SER A 101 15.56 34.64 14.04
CA SER A 101 16.70 35.36 14.58
C SER A 101 18.02 34.61 14.40
N LYS A 102 19.05 35.33 13.93
CA LYS A 102 20.42 34.78 13.75
C LYS A 102 21.16 34.62 15.08
N ASP A 103 20.65 35.25 16.14
CA ASP A 103 21.22 35.24 17.48
C ASP A 103 20.99 33.88 18.19
N LEU A 104 20.11 33.02 17.64
CA LEU A 104 19.75 31.72 18.17
C LEU A 104 20.71 30.62 17.68
N SER A 105 21.00 29.62 18.53
CA SER A 105 21.86 28.49 18.16
C SER A 105 21.26 27.65 17.02
N GLU A 106 22.10 27.02 16.19
CA GLU A 106 21.63 26.26 15.02
C GLU A 106 20.57 25.20 15.33
N PRO A 107 20.69 24.39 16.42
CA PRO A 107 19.67 23.39 16.75
C PRO A 107 18.35 24.04 17.16
N LEU A 108 18.39 25.19 17.83
CA LEU A 108 17.19 25.93 18.22
C LEU A 108 16.54 26.63 17.03
N ARG A 109 17.34 27.13 16.07
CA ARG A 109 16.83 27.62 14.77
C ARG A 109 16.15 26.49 13.99
N MET A 110 16.73 25.29 13.99
CA MET A 110 16.08 24.13 13.39
C MET A 110 14.78 23.74 14.11
N LYS A 111 14.79 23.74 15.45
CA LYS A 111 13.59 23.49 16.26
C LYS A 111 12.44 24.39 15.83
N GLN A 112 12.72 25.68 15.69
CA GLN A 112 11.74 26.68 15.27
C GLN A 112 11.26 26.45 13.82
N LEU A 113 12.17 26.14 12.88
CA LEU A 113 11.79 25.76 11.50
C LEU A 113 10.88 24.54 11.46
N LEU A 114 11.25 23.49 12.18
CA LEU A 114 10.51 22.23 12.22
C LEU A 114 9.12 22.45 12.79
N LEU A 115 9.01 23.26 13.84
CA LEU A 115 7.75 23.61 14.46
C LEU A 115 6.84 24.36 13.49
N TRP A 116 7.35 25.41 12.83
CA TRP A 116 6.59 26.19 11.85
C TRP A 116 6.14 25.37 10.64
N ALA A 117 7.04 24.55 10.08
CA ALA A 117 6.71 23.67 8.97
C ALA A 117 5.66 22.63 9.36
N SER A 118 5.76 22.06 10.57
CA SER A 118 4.82 21.05 11.05
C SER A 118 3.42 21.62 11.28
N TYR A 119 3.30 22.81 11.86
CA TYR A 119 1.99 23.46 12.02
C TYR A 119 1.32 23.75 10.68
N LYS A 120 2.06 24.29 9.70
CA LYS A 120 1.51 24.50 8.34
C LYS A 120 1.04 23.18 7.72
N ARG A 121 1.84 22.12 7.84
CA ARG A 121 1.47 20.79 7.32
C ARG A 121 0.24 20.24 8.03
N LEU A 122 0.09 20.42 9.34
CA LEU A 122 -1.10 19.99 10.08
C LEU A 122 -2.36 20.72 9.60
N ASP A 123 -2.26 22.03 9.35
CA ASP A 123 -3.39 22.81 8.78
C ASP A 123 -3.74 22.33 7.37
N GLU A 124 -2.75 22.13 6.49
CA GLU A 124 -2.97 21.56 5.15
C GLU A 124 -3.62 20.17 5.20
N GLN A 125 -3.18 19.30 6.13
CA GLN A 125 -3.76 17.98 6.33
C GLN A 125 -5.19 18.06 6.86
N ARG A 126 -5.49 19.01 7.75
CA ARG A 126 -6.85 19.24 8.23
C ARG A 126 -7.77 19.58 7.06
N GLU A 127 -7.38 20.53 6.21
CA GLU A 127 -8.19 20.93 5.06
C GLU A 127 -8.39 19.79 4.05
N LYS A 128 -7.35 19.01 3.75
CA LYS A 128 -7.41 17.90 2.78
C LYS A 128 -8.35 16.76 3.19
N TYR A 129 -8.41 16.45 4.49
CA TYR A 129 -9.13 15.27 4.98
C TYR A 129 -10.43 15.60 5.74
N LYS A 130 -10.96 16.82 5.63
CA LYS A 130 -12.20 17.24 6.31
C LYS A 130 -13.41 16.32 6.05
N GLU A 131 -13.54 15.77 4.84
CA GLU A 131 -14.74 15.04 4.39
C GLU A 131 -14.49 13.57 3.98
N THR A 132 -13.26 13.06 4.09
CA THR A 132 -12.91 11.72 3.59
C THR A 132 -13.05 10.66 4.69
N LYS A 133 -13.33 9.38 4.34
CA LYS A 133 -13.34 8.26 5.32
C LYS A 133 -11.99 8.08 6.03
N GLU A 134 -10.91 8.45 5.36
CA GLU A 134 -9.54 8.54 5.90
C GLU A 134 -9.40 9.63 6.99
N SER A 135 -10.44 10.44 7.25
CA SER A 135 -10.45 11.47 8.29
C SER A 135 -10.17 10.90 9.68
N SER A 136 -10.61 9.67 9.97
CA SER A 136 -10.35 9.02 11.27
C SER A 136 -8.87 8.68 11.46
N GLU A 137 -8.26 8.01 10.49
CA GLU A 137 -6.82 7.66 10.52
C GLU A 137 -5.96 8.92 10.49
N ALA A 138 -6.32 9.89 9.64
CA ALA A 138 -5.65 11.18 9.58
C ALA A 138 -5.82 11.98 10.88
N ALA A 139 -6.95 11.87 11.59
CA ALA A 139 -7.14 12.50 12.91
C ALA A 139 -6.21 11.91 13.97
N ILE A 140 -6.06 10.59 14.00
CA ILE A 140 -5.14 9.90 14.90
C ILE A 140 -3.70 10.30 14.58
N ALA A 141 -3.31 10.32 13.29
CA ALA A 141 -1.98 10.78 12.90
C ALA A 141 -1.72 12.24 13.34
N ARG A 142 -2.72 13.12 13.19
CA ARG A 142 -2.62 14.52 13.63
C ARG A 142 -2.47 14.64 15.15
N SER A 143 -3.21 13.87 15.95
CA SER A 143 -3.07 13.93 17.41
C SER A 143 -1.69 13.48 17.86
N ILE A 144 -1.16 12.40 17.28
CA ILE A 144 0.21 11.92 17.55
C ILE A 144 1.24 12.99 17.20
N ILE A 145 1.12 13.64 16.03
CA ILE A 145 2.05 14.70 15.63
C ILE A 145 1.95 15.90 16.60
N GLN A 146 0.74 16.28 17.04
CA GLN A 146 0.56 17.36 18.00
C GLN A 146 1.20 17.04 19.36
N GLU A 147 1.08 15.80 19.84
CA GLU A 147 1.75 15.33 21.06
C GLU A 147 3.28 15.46 20.93
N VAL A 148 3.86 14.96 19.83
CA VAL A 148 5.30 15.06 19.56
C VAL A 148 5.75 16.53 19.47
N LEU A 149 4.95 17.42 18.87
CA LEU A 149 5.26 18.85 18.82
C LEU A 149 5.20 19.50 20.21
N ASN A 150 4.25 19.09 21.07
CA ASN A 150 4.16 19.56 22.44
C ASN A 150 5.35 19.08 23.29
N GLU A 151 5.81 17.84 23.08
CA GLU A 151 7.02 17.30 23.69
C GLU A 151 8.28 18.05 23.23
N LEU A 152 8.35 18.39 21.94
CA LEU A 152 9.40 19.23 21.39
C LEU A 152 9.38 20.63 22.04
N LEU A 153 8.21 21.25 22.17
CA LEU A 153 8.02 22.56 22.79
C LEU A 153 8.43 22.56 24.26
N SER A 154 8.02 21.53 25.02
CA SER A 154 8.41 21.32 26.42
C SER A 154 9.88 20.91 26.60
N ASN A 155 10.64 20.80 25.50
CA ASN A 155 12.07 20.53 25.49
C ASN A 155 12.44 19.17 26.11
N GLN A 156 11.53 18.19 26.03
CA GLN A 156 11.79 16.82 26.48
C GLN A 156 12.76 16.09 25.53
N PHE A 157 12.73 16.43 24.24
CA PHE A 157 13.69 15.93 23.26
C PHE A 157 14.88 16.87 23.11
N SER A 158 16.09 16.30 23.13
CA SER A 158 17.29 17.01 22.70
C SER A 158 17.34 17.07 21.17
N ILE A 159 17.35 18.28 20.63
CA ILE A 159 17.44 18.54 19.17
C ILE A 159 18.89 18.73 18.73
N SER A 160 19.84 18.72 19.68
CA SER A 160 21.25 18.87 19.41
C SER A 160 21.81 17.68 18.63
N TRP A 161 22.05 17.85 17.34
CA TRP A 161 22.82 16.90 16.54
C TRP A 161 24.33 16.94 16.83
N TYR A 162 24.78 17.90 17.65
CA TYR A 162 26.19 18.02 18.06
C TYR A 162 26.72 16.79 18.82
N GLN A 163 25.83 15.96 19.36
CA GLN A 163 26.18 14.78 20.17
C GLN A 163 25.88 13.45 19.46
N ARG A 164 25.54 13.45 18.15
CA ARG A 164 25.27 12.21 17.44
C ARG A 164 26.53 11.38 17.27
N SER A 165 26.46 10.11 17.67
CA SER A 165 27.50 9.14 17.34
C SER A 165 27.42 8.80 15.84
N PRO A 166 28.54 8.73 15.12
CA PRO A 166 28.53 8.54 13.66
C PRO A 166 28.01 7.16 13.21
N ASN A 167 27.86 6.20 14.12
CA ASN A 167 27.55 4.79 13.81
C ASN A 167 26.19 4.32 14.35
N GLU A 168 25.29 5.23 14.70
CA GLU A 168 23.98 4.84 15.23
C GLU A 168 23.06 4.36 14.09
N ILE A 169 22.87 3.03 14.01
CA ILE A 169 22.00 2.41 13.02
C ILE A 169 20.55 2.56 13.48
N ILE A 170 19.80 3.44 12.81
CA ILE A 170 18.36 3.59 13.04
C ILE A 170 17.64 2.41 12.36
N PRO A 171 16.81 1.63 13.09
CA PRO A 171 16.06 0.54 12.48
C PRO A 171 15.04 1.09 11.49
N ASN A 172 15.19 0.72 10.21
CA ASN A 172 14.31 1.18 9.14
C ASN A 172 13.00 0.40 9.13
N LYS A 173 11.90 1.12 8.88
CA LYS A 173 10.61 0.48 8.59
C LYS A 173 10.72 -0.32 7.27
N PRO A 174 10.06 -1.48 7.15
CA PRO A 174 10.07 -2.23 5.92
C PRO A 174 9.43 -1.41 4.79
N HIS A 175 9.97 -1.56 3.57
CA HIS A 175 9.43 -0.89 2.39
C HIS A 175 7.98 -1.34 2.14
N PRO A 176 7.04 -0.44 1.78
CA PRO A 176 5.62 -0.79 1.61
C PRO A 176 5.39 -1.88 0.56
N GLN A 177 6.24 -1.96 -0.47
CA GLN A 177 6.17 -3.02 -1.46
C GLN A 177 6.55 -4.39 -0.90
N ASN A 178 7.44 -4.46 0.10
CA ASN A 178 7.77 -5.73 0.74
C ASN A 178 6.55 -6.26 1.51
N LEU A 179 5.77 -5.38 2.15
CA LEU A 179 4.53 -5.77 2.82
C LEU A 179 3.48 -6.30 1.83
N LYS A 180 3.30 -5.60 0.70
CA LYS A 180 2.40 -6.06 -0.37
C LYS A 180 2.84 -7.39 -0.97
N ASN A 181 4.14 -7.57 -1.18
CA ASN A 181 4.71 -8.81 -1.71
C ASN A 181 4.51 -9.97 -0.73
N ILE A 182 4.64 -9.74 0.58
CA ILE A 182 4.37 -10.74 1.62
C ILE A 182 2.89 -11.16 1.56
N GLN A 183 1.97 -10.19 1.55
CA GLN A 183 0.53 -10.47 1.45
C GLN A 183 0.18 -11.27 0.18
N LEU A 184 0.75 -10.85 -0.96
CA LEU A 184 0.53 -11.54 -2.23
C LEU A 184 1.11 -12.95 -2.21
N LEU A 185 2.26 -13.17 -1.57
CA LEU A 185 2.85 -14.49 -1.42
C LEU A 185 1.93 -15.40 -0.62
N ASP A 186 1.37 -14.91 0.49
CA ASP A 186 0.42 -15.68 1.31
C ASP A 186 -0.83 -16.06 0.50
N GLU A 187 -1.37 -15.12 -0.29
CA GLU A 187 -2.52 -15.39 -1.18
C GLU A 187 -2.20 -16.43 -2.27
N LEU A 188 -1.04 -16.27 -2.94
CA LEU A 188 -0.62 -17.16 -4.01
C LEU A 188 -0.27 -18.56 -3.50
N THR A 189 0.32 -18.67 -2.31
CA THR A 189 0.63 -19.97 -1.70
C THR A 189 -0.64 -20.71 -1.28
N ALA A 190 -1.64 -20.01 -0.72
CA ALA A 190 -2.94 -20.60 -0.43
C ALA A 190 -3.65 -21.09 -1.71
N LYS A 191 -3.58 -20.30 -2.79
CA LYS A 191 -4.14 -20.70 -4.09
C LYS A 191 -3.41 -21.87 -4.72
N LEU A 192 -2.08 -21.92 -4.59
CA LEU A 192 -1.29 -23.07 -5.05
C LEU A 192 -1.67 -24.35 -4.31
N ALA A 193 -1.87 -24.29 -2.98
CA ALA A 193 -2.32 -25.45 -2.22
C ALA A 193 -3.69 -25.96 -2.70
N GLN A 194 -4.65 -25.07 -2.94
CA GLN A 194 -5.97 -25.44 -3.48
C GLN A 194 -5.86 -26.11 -4.86
N LEU A 195 -5.06 -25.54 -5.77
CA LEU A 195 -4.85 -26.12 -7.10
C LEU A 195 -4.15 -27.48 -7.05
N GLN A 196 -3.24 -27.69 -6.09
CA GLN A 196 -2.59 -28.98 -5.89
C GLN A 196 -3.58 -30.04 -5.37
N ASP A 197 -4.47 -29.67 -4.45
CA ASP A 197 -5.53 -30.56 -3.98
C ASP A 197 -6.52 -30.91 -5.09
N GLU A 198 -6.90 -29.93 -5.92
CA GLU A 198 -7.73 -30.15 -7.10
C GLU A 198 -7.03 -31.07 -8.11
N GLU A 199 -5.76 -30.81 -8.43
CA GLU A 199 -4.97 -31.66 -9.33
C GLU A 199 -4.88 -33.09 -8.81
N ALA A 200 -4.68 -33.28 -7.50
CA ALA A 200 -4.67 -34.59 -6.87
C ALA A 200 -6.03 -35.29 -6.98
N ALA A 201 -7.13 -34.56 -6.76
CA ALA A 201 -8.48 -35.08 -6.92
C ALA A 201 -8.77 -35.48 -8.38
N TRP A 202 -8.40 -34.64 -9.35
CA TRP A 202 -8.55 -34.94 -10.78
C TRP A 202 -7.71 -36.13 -11.20
N ARG A 203 -6.48 -36.26 -10.70
CA ARG A 203 -5.64 -37.45 -10.92
C ARG A 203 -6.28 -38.72 -10.35
N ALA A 204 -6.88 -38.65 -9.16
CA ALA A 204 -7.56 -39.78 -8.56
C ALA A 204 -8.79 -40.22 -9.39
N VAL A 205 -9.59 -39.27 -9.87
CA VAL A 205 -10.73 -39.55 -10.76
C VAL A 205 -10.26 -40.13 -12.09
N ALA A 206 -9.22 -39.57 -12.69
CA ALA A 206 -8.66 -40.07 -13.94
C ALA A 206 -8.13 -41.51 -13.78
N ALA A 207 -7.43 -41.81 -12.69
CA ALA A 207 -6.98 -43.16 -12.38
C ALA A 207 -8.16 -44.13 -12.18
N GLY A 208 -9.19 -43.73 -11.43
CA GLY A 208 -10.39 -44.53 -11.21
C GLY A 208 -11.19 -44.79 -12.50
N SER A 209 -11.25 -43.83 -13.42
CA SER A 209 -11.89 -44.01 -14.73
C SER A 209 -11.17 -45.08 -15.56
N VAL A 210 -9.84 -45.08 -15.56
CA VAL A 210 -9.04 -46.10 -16.27
C VAL A 210 -9.25 -47.49 -15.66
N GLU A 211 -9.40 -47.61 -14.34
CA GLU A 211 -9.74 -48.88 -13.71
C GLU A 211 -11.16 -49.34 -14.07
N ASN A 212 -12.13 -48.43 -14.10
CA ASN A 212 -13.50 -48.73 -14.51
C ASN A 212 -13.60 -49.16 -15.99
N GLU A 213 -12.82 -48.55 -16.89
CA GLU A 213 -12.76 -48.99 -18.30
C GLU A 213 -12.20 -50.41 -18.43
N LYS A 214 -11.15 -50.75 -17.67
CA LYS A 214 -10.58 -52.11 -17.65
C LYS A 214 -11.58 -53.13 -17.13
N THR A 215 -12.35 -52.81 -16.07
CA THR A 215 -13.37 -53.71 -15.55
C THR A 215 -14.55 -53.87 -16.52
N LEU A 216 -14.99 -52.80 -17.16
CA LEU A 216 -16.04 -52.86 -18.20
C LEU A 216 -15.61 -53.70 -19.41
N HIS A 217 -14.36 -53.56 -19.87
CA HIS A 217 -13.81 -54.41 -20.93
C HIS A 217 -13.76 -55.88 -20.52
N ALA A 218 -13.32 -56.19 -19.30
CA ALA A 218 -13.30 -57.56 -18.78
C ALA A 218 -14.71 -58.16 -18.68
N CYS A 219 -15.71 -57.40 -18.24
CA CYS A 219 -17.12 -57.83 -18.22
C CYS A 219 -17.67 -58.09 -19.62
N ARG A 220 -17.31 -57.26 -20.61
CA ARG A 220 -17.70 -57.43 -22.01
C ARG A 220 -17.09 -58.69 -22.63
N ASP A 221 -15.82 -58.95 -22.36
CA ASP A 221 -15.13 -60.15 -22.84
C ASP A 221 -15.72 -61.43 -22.25
N LEU A 222 -16.11 -61.39 -20.96
CA LEU A 222 -16.81 -62.50 -20.32
C LEU A 222 -18.20 -62.75 -20.93
N SER A 223 -18.94 -61.68 -21.22
CA SER A 223 -20.26 -61.74 -21.87
C SER A 223 -20.18 -62.36 -23.26
N ASN A 224 -19.19 -61.96 -24.07
CA ASN A 224 -18.96 -62.52 -25.40
C ASN A 224 -18.61 -64.02 -25.34
N ARG A 225 -17.83 -64.45 -24.33
CA ARG A 225 -17.51 -65.86 -24.11
C ARG A 225 -18.76 -66.68 -23.75
N LEU A 226 -19.66 -66.12 -22.95
CA LEU A 226 -20.91 -66.79 -22.57
C LEU A 226 -21.85 -66.96 -23.77
N SER A 227 -21.95 -65.95 -24.64
CA SER A 227 -22.74 -66.02 -25.88
C SER A 227 -22.18 -67.00 -26.92
N SER A 228 -20.86 -67.21 -26.95
CA SER A 228 -20.25 -68.21 -27.84
C SER A 228 -20.40 -69.67 -27.37
N SER A 229 -20.77 -69.89 -26.10
CA SER A 229 -20.92 -71.23 -25.52
C SER A 229 -22.32 -71.82 -25.68
N THR A 230 -23.32 -71.02 -26.04
CA THR A 230 -24.73 -71.46 -26.12
C THR A 230 -25.15 -72.02 -27.48
N ASP A 231 -24.31 -71.89 -28.51
CA ASP A 231 -24.61 -72.35 -29.88
C ASP A 231 -24.09 -73.77 -30.18
N SER A 232 -23.67 -74.55 -29.18
CA SER A 232 -23.03 -75.85 -29.41
C SER A 232 -23.43 -76.95 -28.43
N THR A 233 -24.72 -77.23 -28.26
CA THR A 233 -25.17 -78.53 -27.73
C THR A 233 -26.53 -78.94 -28.30
N SER A 234 -26.50 -79.62 -29.43
CA SER A 234 -27.49 -80.63 -29.81
C SER A 234 -26.87 -82.01 -29.64
N ASN A 235 -27.66 -82.92 -29.08
CA ASN A 235 -27.56 -84.37 -29.00
C ASN A 235 -27.16 -85.06 -27.69
N ASP A 236 -28.12 -85.88 -27.29
CA ASP A 236 -28.08 -87.19 -26.65
C ASP A 236 -28.13 -87.31 -25.12
N GLN A 237 -29.23 -87.98 -24.72
CA GLN A 237 -29.59 -88.44 -23.41
C GLN A 237 -28.71 -89.63 -23.02
N GLU A 238 -27.94 -89.49 -21.94
CA GLU A 238 -27.71 -90.50 -20.89
C GLU A 238 -26.59 -89.97 -19.97
N THR A 239 -26.95 -89.47 -18.76
CA THR A 239 -26.07 -89.30 -17.57
C THR A 239 -26.74 -88.40 -16.52
N SER A 240 -27.91 -88.80 -16.01
CA SER A 240 -28.70 -87.97 -15.06
C SER A 240 -28.03 -87.70 -13.69
N LYS A 241 -26.87 -88.29 -13.38
CA LYS A 241 -26.12 -88.06 -12.12
C LYS A 241 -24.85 -87.22 -12.30
N GLU A 242 -24.10 -87.43 -13.39
CA GLU A 242 -22.93 -86.61 -13.71
C GLU A 242 -23.32 -85.26 -14.31
N MET A 243 -24.36 -85.24 -15.16
CA MET A 243 -24.94 -84.00 -15.69
C MET A 243 -25.50 -83.11 -14.56
N ASN A 244 -26.07 -83.69 -13.50
CA ASN A 244 -26.53 -82.92 -12.34
C ASN A 244 -25.38 -82.31 -11.54
N ASN A 245 -24.27 -83.03 -11.36
CA ASN A 245 -23.10 -82.51 -10.63
C ASN A 245 -22.36 -81.43 -11.45
N TYR A 246 -22.30 -81.61 -12.78
CA TYR A 246 -21.74 -80.63 -13.72
C TYR A 246 -22.61 -79.37 -13.80
N ASN A 247 -23.93 -79.53 -13.91
CA ASN A 247 -24.88 -78.42 -13.83
C ASN A 247 -24.83 -77.72 -12.46
N GLN A 248 -24.62 -78.45 -11.37
CA GLN A 248 -24.53 -77.88 -10.03
C GLN A 248 -23.21 -77.14 -9.80
N SER A 249 -22.10 -77.59 -10.40
CA SER A 249 -20.83 -76.85 -10.44
C SER A 249 -20.95 -75.58 -11.28
N TYR A 250 -21.54 -75.68 -12.48
CA TYR A 250 -21.76 -74.55 -13.37
C TYR A 250 -22.68 -73.48 -12.77
N VAL A 251 -23.75 -73.90 -12.08
CA VAL A 251 -24.63 -73.00 -11.33
C VAL A 251 -23.90 -72.38 -10.13
N LYS A 252 -22.94 -73.10 -9.52
CA LYS A 252 -22.10 -72.56 -8.43
C LYS A 252 -21.13 -71.52 -8.94
N ASP A 253 -20.48 -71.76 -10.07
CA ASP A 253 -19.54 -70.83 -10.70
C ASP A 253 -20.27 -69.59 -11.23
N LEU A 254 -21.46 -69.78 -11.82
CA LEU A 254 -22.35 -68.68 -12.19
C LEU A 254 -22.75 -67.86 -10.95
N LYS A 255 -23.14 -68.49 -9.84
CA LYS A 255 -23.42 -67.78 -8.58
C LYS A 255 -22.21 -67.04 -8.05
N MET A 256 -21.02 -67.65 -8.08
CA MET A 256 -19.78 -66.99 -7.67
C MET A 256 -19.43 -65.79 -8.55
N SER A 257 -19.81 -65.80 -9.84
CA SER A 257 -19.60 -64.66 -10.75
C SER A 257 -20.68 -63.58 -10.65
N LEU A 258 -21.94 -63.96 -10.37
CA LEU A 258 -23.08 -63.04 -10.27
C LEU A 258 -23.15 -62.32 -8.92
N ASN A 259 -22.79 -62.99 -7.82
CA ASN A 259 -22.78 -62.38 -6.49
C ASN A 259 -21.93 -61.09 -6.42
N PRO A 260 -20.68 -61.04 -6.93
CA PRO A 260 -19.90 -59.81 -6.89
C PRO A 260 -20.49 -58.71 -7.79
N LEU A 261 -21.17 -59.06 -8.89
CA LEU A 261 -21.87 -58.08 -9.73
C LEU A 261 -23.11 -57.53 -9.03
N LEU A 262 -23.86 -58.38 -8.33
CA LEU A 262 -25.02 -57.98 -7.54
C LEU A 262 -24.60 -57.11 -6.35
N ASP A 263 -23.49 -57.44 -5.70
CA ASP A 263 -22.89 -56.64 -4.63
C ASP A 263 -22.38 -55.30 -5.16
N SER A 264 -21.75 -55.27 -6.34
CA SER A 264 -21.34 -54.03 -7.01
C SER A 264 -22.55 -53.15 -7.36
N LEU A 265 -23.62 -53.73 -7.89
CA LEU A 265 -24.86 -53.01 -8.19
C LEU A 265 -25.53 -52.47 -6.91
N SER A 266 -25.53 -53.25 -5.83
CA SER A 266 -25.99 -52.82 -4.51
C SER A 266 -25.19 -51.63 -3.98
N GLN A 267 -23.86 -51.67 -4.11
CA GLN A 267 -22.97 -50.56 -3.74
C GLN A 267 -23.25 -49.29 -4.56
N HIS A 268 -23.50 -49.43 -5.88
CA HIS A 268 -23.88 -48.30 -6.73
C HIS A 268 -25.23 -47.70 -6.33
N ILE A 269 -26.24 -48.52 -6.01
CA ILE A 269 -27.54 -48.04 -5.53
C ILE A 269 -27.39 -47.31 -4.18
N HIS A 270 -26.57 -47.83 -3.27
CA HIS A 270 -26.27 -47.17 -2.01
C HIS A 270 -25.53 -45.84 -2.20
N ALA A 271 -24.60 -45.75 -3.15
CA ALA A 271 -23.91 -44.52 -3.50
C ALA A 271 -24.88 -43.49 -4.13
N LEU A 272 -25.81 -43.93 -4.98
CA LEU A 272 -26.82 -43.06 -5.58
C LEU A 272 -27.79 -42.54 -4.50
N HIS A 273 -28.19 -43.40 -3.57
CA HIS A 273 -29.06 -43.02 -2.46
C HIS A 273 -28.36 -42.10 -1.42
N SER A 274 -27.05 -42.22 -1.23
CA SER A 274 -26.30 -41.29 -0.38
C SER A 274 -26.18 -39.91 -1.04
N LEU A 275 -25.91 -39.86 -2.36
CA LEU A 275 -25.90 -38.62 -3.13
C LEU A 275 -27.25 -37.90 -3.11
N THR A 276 -28.36 -38.63 -3.23
CA THR A 276 -29.71 -38.03 -3.17
C THR A 276 -30.07 -37.52 -1.77
N ARG A 277 -29.52 -38.10 -0.69
CA ARG A 277 -29.67 -37.57 0.68
C ARG A 277 -28.79 -36.36 0.98
N ILE A 278 -27.61 -36.27 0.37
CA ILE A 278 -26.68 -35.15 0.57
C ILE A 278 -27.14 -33.92 -0.22
N SER A 279 -27.75 -34.09 -1.39
CA SER A 279 -28.13 -32.96 -2.26
C SER A 279 -29.08 -31.92 -1.61
N PRO A 280 -30.12 -32.30 -0.83
CA PRO A 280 -30.98 -31.34 -0.14
C PRO A 280 -30.23 -30.56 0.94
N SER A 281 -29.31 -31.20 1.66
CA SER A 281 -28.49 -30.56 2.70
C SER A 281 -27.46 -29.60 2.10
N VAL A 282 -26.81 -29.96 0.99
CA VAL A 282 -25.91 -29.06 0.27
C VAL A 282 -26.68 -27.87 -0.32
N ARG A 283 -27.88 -28.13 -0.87
CA ARG A 283 -28.77 -27.07 -1.38
C ARG A 283 -29.25 -26.14 -0.27
N SER A 284 -29.60 -26.66 0.91
CA SER A 284 -30.02 -25.83 2.05
C SER A 284 -28.84 -25.03 2.61
N ALA A 285 -27.66 -25.64 2.78
CA ALA A 285 -26.47 -24.94 3.24
C ALA A 285 -26.01 -23.84 2.26
N PHE A 286 -26.11 -24.09 0.96
CA PHE A 286 -25.87 -23.07 -0.07
C PHE A 286 -26.92 -21.95 0.01
N GLY A 287 -28.20 -22.29 0.16
CA GLY A 287 -29.28 -21.33 0.36
C GLY A 287 -29.11 -20.47 1.61
N GLU A 288 -28.72 -21.07 2.73
CA GLU A 288 -28.43 -20.38 4.00
C GLU A 288 -27.23 -19.45 3.88
N ARG A 289 -26.14 -19.89 3.24
CA ARG A 289 -24.98 -19.02 2.97
C ARG A 289 -25.32 -17.86 2.03
N ALA A 290 -26.10 -18.12 0.98
CA ALA A 290 -26.57 -17.08 0.08
C ALA A 290 -27.48 -16.07 0.79
N ALA A 291 -28.41 -16.54 1.63
CA ALA A 291 -29.28 -15.70 2.44
C ALA A 291 -28.48 -14.87 3.47
N HIS A 292 -27.48 -15.48 4.13
CA HIS A 292 -26.60 -14.79 5.06
C HIS A 292 -25.79 -13.69 4.38
N ASN A 293 -25.21 -13.97 3.21
CA ASN A 293 -24.49 -12.99 2.41
C ASN A 293 -25.40 -11.84 1.95
N TYR A 294 -26.64 -12.13 1.55
CA TYR A 294 -27.63 -11.11 1.19
C TYR A 294 -28.00 -10.22 2.39
N LEU A 295 -28.21 -10.79 3.58
CA LEU A 295 -28.48 -10.02 4.80
C LEU A 295 -27.30 -9.15 5.21
N LEU A 296 -26.06 -9.65 5.12
CA LEU A 296 -24.86 -8.85 5.35
C LEU A 296 -24.75 -7.70 4.35
N HIS A 297 -25.03 -7.95 3.08
CA HIS A 297 -25.05 -6.93 2.05
C HIS A 297 -26.11 -5.86 2.34
N LYS A 298 -27.33 -6.28 2.72
CA LYS A 298 -28.41 -5.36 3.13
C LYS A 298 -28.05 -4.53 4.35
N GLN A 299 -27.38 -5.11 5.35
CA GLN A 299 -26.93 -4.38 6.55
C GLN A 299 -25.82 -3.38 6.22
N LYS A 300 -24.92 -3.70 5.29
CA LYS A 300 -23.93 -2.74 4.76
C LYS A 300 -24.64 -1.60 4.04
N PHE A 301 -25.64 -1.91 3.21
CA PHE A 301 -26.44 -0.92 2.49
C PHE A 301 -27.26 -0.01 3.42
N SER A 302 -27.85 -0.52 4.51
CA SER A 302 -28.57 0.31 5.47
C SER A 302 -27.63 1.25 6.24
N LYS A 303 -26.43 0.77 6.61
CA LYS A 303 -25.38 1.61 7.20
C LYS A 303 -24.94 2.73 6.23
N THR A 304 -24.90 2.49 4.93
CA THR A 304 -24.62 3.53 3.93
C THR A 304 -25.82 4.44 3.65
N ALA A 305 -27.05 3.94 3.74
CA ALA A 305 -28.27 4.73 3.51
C ALA A 305 -28.50 5.78 4.60
N ASN A 306 -28.15 5.46 5.86
CA ASN A 306 -28.17 6.45 6.96
C ASN A 306 -27.12 7.56 6.80
N HIS A 307 -26.22 7.46 5.81
CA HIS A 307 -25.15 8.42 5.53
C HIS A 307 -25.16 8.95 4.09
N SER A 308 -26.18 8.60 3.29
CA SER A 308 -26.32 9.10 1.92
C SER A 308 -27.35 10.22 1.90
N ASP A 309 -26.84 11.45 1.90
CA ASP A 309 -27.63 12.65 1.60
C ASP A 309 -28.35 12.45 0.24
N THR A 310 -29.66 12.67 0.21
CA THR A 310 -30.53 12.39 -0.96
C THR A 310 -30.03 13.08 -2.24
N MET A 311 -29.34 14.20 -2.07
CA MET A 311 -28.68 14.98 -3.11
C MET A 311 -27.50 14.25 -3.77
N ASN A 312 -26.76 13.40 -3.05
CA ASN A 312 -25.67 12.62 -3.65
C ASN A 312 -26.20 11.47 -4.51
N LEU A 313 -27.32 10.85 -4.14
CA LEU A 313 -27.98 9.86 -4.98
C LEU A 313 -28.55 10.49 -6.26
N LEU A 314 -29.19 11.66 -6.15
CA LEU A 314 -29.67 12.41 -7.32
C LEU A 314 -28.52 12.87 -8.23
N ARG A 315 -27.37 13.23 -7.66
CA ARG A 315 -26.17 13.64 -8.42
C ARG A 315 -25.48 12.46 -9.12
N ILE A 316 -25.53 11.26 -8.54
CA ILE A 316 -25.03 10.03 -9.17
C ILE A 316 -25.99 9.55 -10.26
N LEU A 317 -27.30 9.59 -10.02
CA LEU A 317 -28.33 9.26 -11.02
C LEU A 317 -28.32 10.25 -12.19
N SER A 318 -28.13 11.54 -11.94
CA SER A 318 -28.00 12.51 -13.04
C SER A 318 -26.74 12.23 -13.87
N LYS A 319 -25.60 11.92 -13.23
CA LYS A 319 -24.37 11.52 -13.95
C LYS A 319 -24.56 10.27 -14.80
N SER A 320 -25.25 9.24 -14.30
CA SER A 320 -25.45 8.01 -15.07
C SER A 320 -26.41 8.21 -16.24
N VAL A 321 -27.45 9.03 -16.07
CA VAL A 321 -28.36 9.41 -17.17
C VAL A 321 -27.63 10.22 -18.24
N TYR A 322 -26.78 11.17 -17.86
CA TYR A 322 -25.94 11.93 -18.81
C TYR A 322 -24.93 11.04 -19.55
N GLN A 323 -24.32 10.05 -18.88
CA GLN A 323 -23.42 9.09 -19.52
C GLN A 323 -24.15 8.15 -20.49
N SER A 324 -25.37 7.75 -20.17
CA SER A 324 -26.19 6.92 -21.05
C SER A 324 -26.63 7.68 -22.31
N GLN A 325 -26.92 8.98 -22.20
CA GLN A 325 -27.24 9.83 -23.35
C GLN A 325 -26.01 10.11 -24.23
N ARG A 326 -24.83 10.30 -23.64
CA ARG A 326 -23.58 10.52 -24.39
C ARG A 326 -23.12 9.29 -25.19
N ASN A 327 -23.50 8.09 -24.76
CA ASN A 327 -23.16 6.84 -25.45
C ASN A 327 -24.17 6.46 -26.55
N ASN A 328 -25.24 7.24 -26.73
CA ASN A 328 -26.30 7.01 -27.72
C ASN A 328 -26.36 8.10 -28.81
N GLU A 329 -25.39 9.00 -28.90
CA GLU A 329 -25.19 9.83 -30.10
C GLU A 329 -24.32 9.06 -31.11
N PRO A 330 -24.72 8.99 -32.40
CA PRO A 330 -24.08 8.16 -33.42
C PRO A 330 -22.67 8.59 -33.82
#